data_AF-A0AAW8EYZ2-F1
#
_entry.id   AF-A0AAW8EYZ2-F1
#
_cell.length_a   1.000
_cell.length_b   1.000
_cell.length_c   1.000
_cell.angle_alpha   90.00
_cell.angle_beta   90.00
_cell.angle_gamma   90.00
#
_symmetry.space_group_name_H-M   'P 1'
#
loop_
_entity.id
_entity.type
_entity.pdbx_description
1 polymer ?
#
loop_
_entity_poly.entity_id
_entity_poly.type
_entity_poly.pdbx_seq_one_letter_code
_entity_poly.pdbx_strand_id
1 'polypeptide(L)'
;MNLRTSHVILIVLLYGLGYPLGAMALGELSAPWVLSIRFVLAALLLAGVAALGRRRWPRGREWGHVVVVGVLTQAVQFGCAYEGMRLGVPPTLTALVIAMNPLVTAVLAASWLGERPTRRGIVGLALGLAAIGVAFAGRVSATGIDAALVLTLLALLGMSAGGVYQQRFLADVDPLPASAVGQFVSAIPMIIWAAVSPPDLGDLPRALVSMGAMIVFSAAVGTTVYMAAVRRSGAARVSLLFALIPSVAALFGWLLLGQMPSQGVLLGLIIGAVACVVGGTGAGGAARTKVSLPHSAGAPEV
;
A
#
# COMPACT_ATOMS: atom_id res chain seq x y z
N MET A 1 -18.51 11.07 15.26
CA MET A 1 -17.56 12.19 15.42
C MET A 1 -16.77 11.89 16.69
N ASN A 2 -15.46 11.76 16.76
CA ASN A 2 -14.38 12.26 15.91
C ASN A 2 -13.28 11.20 15.88
N LEU A 3 -12.90 10.75 14.69
CA LEU A 3 -11.50 10.48 14.49
C LEU A 3 -10.83 11.82 14.78
N ARG A 4 -10.04 11.98 15.84
CA ARG A 4 -9.29 13.24 16.00
C ARG A 4 -8.52 13.38 14.69
N THR A 5 -8.82 14.42 13.90
CA THR A 5 -8.29 14.66 12.55
C THR A 5 -6.78 14.45 12.49
N SER A 6 -6.10 14.66 13.62
CA SER A 6 -4.71 14.29 13.87
C SER A 6 -4.30 12.87 13.46
N HIS A 7 -5.09 11.81 13.71
CA HIS A 7 -4.70 10.44 13.35
C HIS A 7 -4.71 10.22 11.83
N VAL A 8 -5.70 10.82 11.15
CA VAL A 8 -5.81 10.78 9.69
C VAL A 8 -4.68 11.55 9.04
N ILE A 9 -4.44 12.77 9.52
CA ILE A 9 -3.33 13.60 9.03
C ILE A 9 -2.02 12.85 9.24
N LEU A 10 -1.82 12.24 10.42
CA LEU A 10 -0.63 11.46 10.72
C LEU A 10 -0.48 10.31 9.71
N ILE A 11 -1.49 9.46 9.49
CA ILE A 11 -1.39 8.36 8.51
C ILE A 11 -0.98 8.89 7.11
N VAL A 12 -1.63 9.94 6.63
CA VAL A 12 -1.37 10.49 5.29
C VAL A 12 0.06 11.05 5.22
N LEU A 13 0.53 11.75 6.26
CA LEU A 13 1.90 12.23 6.35
C LEU A 13 2.90 11.08 6.39
N LEU A 14 2.66 10.06 7.22
CA LEU A 14 3.52 8.88 7.35
C LEU A 14 3.68 8.15 6.01
N TYR A 15 2.56 7.90 5.31
CA TYR A 15 2.57 7.19 4.04
C TYR A 15 3.12 8.06 2.90
N GLY A 16 2.75 9.34 2.84
CA GLY A 16 3.23 10.27 1.81
C GLY A 16 4.73 10.51 1.90
N LEU A 17 5.26 10.70 3.11
CA LEU A 17 6.69 10.87 3.38
C LEU A 17 7.51 9.62 3.04
N GLY A 18 6.90 8.44 3.13
CA GLY A 18 7.56 7.17 2.81
C GLY A 18 8.08 7.06 1.37
N TYR A 19 7.43 7.71 0.39
CA TYR A 19 7.87 7.65 -1.01
C TYR A 19 9.18 8.45 -1.23
N PRO A 20 9.28 9.75 -0.86
CA PRO A 20 10.55 10.47 -0.93
C PRO A 20 11.65 9.86 -0.06
N LEU A 21 11.34 9.36 1.15
CA LEU A 21 12.31 8.65 2.00
C LEU A 21 12.87 7.40 1.31
N GLY A 22 12.00 6.61 0.66
CA GLY A 22 12.41 5.45 -0.12
C GLY A 22 13.30 5.84 -1.30
N ALA A 23 12.99 6.94 -1.99
CA ALA A 23 13.80 7.46 -3.08
C ALA A 23 15.18 7.95 -2.62
N MET A 24 15.28 8.59 -1.45
CA MET A 24 16.57 8.95 -0.86
C MET A 24 17.39 7.70 -0.50
N ALA A 25 16.76 6.67 0.07
CA ALA A 25 17.44 5.41 0.34
C ALA A 25 17.97 4.75 -0.95
N LEU A 26 17.20 4.84 -2.05
CA LEU A 26 17.63 4.36 -3.37
C LEU A 26 18.80 5.14 -3.98
N GLY A 27 19.01 6.39 -3.55
CA GLY A 27 20.16 7.19 -3.97
C GLY A 27 21.48 6.78 -3.29
N GLU A 28 21.40 6.05 -2.18
CA GLU A 28 22.56 5.69 -1.35
C GLU A 28 22.79 4.17 -1.30
N LEU A 29 21.76 3.37 -1.59
CA LEU A 29 21.82 1.91 -1.60
C LEU A 29 20.86 1.33 -2.65
N SER A 30 21.33 0.35 -3.40
CA SER A 30 20.51 -0.31 -4.43
C SER A 30 19.21 -0.92 -3.86
N ALA A 31 18.14 -0.87 -4.67
CA ALA A 31 16.79 -1.34 -4.34
C ALA A 31 16.71 -2.69 -3.61
N PRO A 32 17.35 -3.79 -4.09
CA PRO A 32 17.23 -5.09 -3.43
C PRO A 32 17.78 -5.09 -2.00
N TRP A 33 18.86 -4.36 -1.74
CA TRP A 33 19.46 -4.27 -0.40
C TRP A 33 18.59 -3.45 0.55
N VAL A 34 18.06 -2.31 0.08
CA VAL A 34 17.12 -1.48 0.86
C VAL A 34 15.90 -2.32 1.28
N LEU A 35 15.30 -3.04 0.34
CA LEU A 35 14.11 -3.84 0.61
C LEU A 35 14.40 -5.06 1.51
N SER A 36 15.53 -5.73 1.31
CA SER A 36 15.94 -6.87 2.14
C SER A 36 16.08 -6.48 3.61
N ILE A 37 16.87 -5.44 3.90
CA ILE A 37 17.09 -4.95 5.25
C ILE A 37 15.77 -4.49 5.87
N ARG A 38 14.98 -3.71 5.11
CA ARG A 38 13.68 -3.21 5.56
C ARG A 38 12.73 -4.35 5.96
N PHE A 39 12.60 -5.36 5.12
CA PHE A 39 11.67 -6.46 5.36
C PHE A 39 12.12 -7.37 6.51
N VAL A 40 13.42 -7.63 6.66
CA VAL A 40 13.95 -8.36 7.82
C VAL A 40 13.70 -7.59 9.11
N LEU A 41 14.03 -6.29 9.16
CA LEU A 41 13.84 -5.47 10.36
C LEU A 41 12.35 -5.32 10.71
N ALA A 42 11.48 -5.11 9.72
CA ALA A 42 10.05 -5.04 9.92
C ALA A 42 9.48 -6.38 10.43
N ALA A 43 9.94 -7.51 9.88
CA ALA A 43 9.54 -8.83 10.34
C ALA A 43 9.95 -9.07 11.80
N LEU A 44 11.20 -8.75 12.17
CA LEU A 44 11.70 -8.91 13.54
C LEU A 44 10.93 -8.03 14.53
N LEU A 45 10.68 -6.77 14.17
CA LEU A 45 9.93 -5.85 15.01
C LEU A 45 8.49 -6.33 15.24
N LEU A 46 7.77 -6.67 14.17
CA LEU A 46 6.39 -7.13 14.26
C LEU A 46 6.29 -8.49 14.97
N ALA A 47 7.25 -9.40 14.73
CA ALA A 47 7.35 -10.67 15.44
C ALA A 47 7.59 -10.47 16.94
N GLY A 48 8.48 -9.55 17.32
CA GLY A 48 8.75 -9.20 18.71
C GLY A 48 7.52 -8.64 19.42
N VAL A 49 6.81 -7.69 18.79
CA VAL A 49 5.56 -7.13 19.33
C VAL A 49 4.47 -8.21 19.44
N ALA A 50 4.35 -9.09 18.44
CA ALA A 50 3.40 -10.20 18.47
C ALA A 50 3.70 -11.22 19.58
N ALA A 51 4.99 -11.53 19.80
CA ALA A 51 5.44 -12.44 20.85
C ALA A 51 5.20 -11.87 22.25
N LEU A 52 5.54 -10.60 22.47
CA LEU A 52 5.28 -9.89 23.73
C LEU A 52 3.77 -9.82 24.04
N GLY A 53 2.95 -9.59 23.01
CA GLY A 53 1.50 -9.59 23.11
C GLY A 53 0.85 -10.98 23.16
N ARG A 54 1.64 -12.07 23.16
CA ARG A 54 1.18 -13.48 23.14
C ARG A 54 0.10 -13.74 22.09
N ARG A 55 0.23 -13.15 20.90
CA ARG A 55 -0.77 -13.23 19.82
C ARG A 55 -0.81 -14.63 19.20
N ARG A 56 -1.96 -15.00 18.65
CA ARG A 56 -2.13 -16.26 17.91
C ARG A 56 -1.44 -16.14 16.55
N TRP A 57 -0.45 -17.00 16.32
CA TRP A 57 0.24 -17.09 15.04
C TRP A 57 -0.55 -17.91 14.02
N PRO A 58 -0.45 -17.60 12.71
CA PRO A 58 -1.09 -18.38 11.65
C PRO A 58 -0.52 -19.80 11.62
N ARG A 59 -1.38 -20.81 11.46
CA ARG A 59 -0.98 -22.23 11.42
C ARG A 59 -1.63 -23.00 10.28
N GLY A 60 -0.97 -24.07 9.83
CA GLY A 60 -1.47 -24.96 8.78
C GLY A 60 -1.75 -24.22 7.48
N ARG A 61 -2.98 -24.30 6.98
CA ARG A 61 -3.40 -23.65 5.71
C ARG A 61 -3.34 -22.12 5.77
N GLU A 62 -3.55 -21.52 6.95
CA GLU A 62 -3.45 -20.06 7.14
C GLU A 62 -2.06 -19.57 6.74
N TRP A 63 -1.01 -20.34 7.04
CA TRP A 63 0.38 -19.97 6.74
C TRP A 63 0.62 -19.81 5.24
N GLY A 64 0.11 -20.74 4.41
CA GLY A 64 0.20 -20.65 2.96
C GLY A 64 -0.52 -19.42 2.40
N HIS A 65 -1.68 -19.08 2.95
CA HIS A 65 -2.40 -17.87 2.56
C HIS A 65 -1.66 -16.58 2.97
N VAL A 66 -1.05 -16.55 4.17
CA VAL A 66 -0.21 -15.43 4.62
C VAL A 66 1.03 -15.26 3.74
N VAL A 67 1.65 -16.35 3.30
CA VAL A 67 2.77 -16.32 2.34
C VAL A 67 2.36 -15.64 1.04
N VAL A 68 1.24 -16.06 0.44
CA VAL A 68 0.76 -15.47 -0.82
C VAL A 68 0.46 -13.99 -0.66
N VAL A 69 -0.23 -13.61 0.43
CA VAL A 69 -0.54 -12.20 0.72
C VAL A 69 0.72 -11.38 0.93
N GLY A 70 1.67 -11.89 1.71
CA GLY A 70 2.97 -11.25 1.94
C GLY A 70 3.69 -11.00 0.63
N VAL A 71 3.87 -12.03 -0.19
CA VAL A 71 4.57 -11.91 -1.48
C VAL A 71 3.90 -10.87 -2.39
N LEU A 72 2.57 -10.88 -2.51
CA LEU A 72 1.86 -9.94 -3.38
C LEU A 72 1.92 -8.50 -2.85
N THR A 73 1.61 -8.30 -1.56
CA THR A 73 1.50 -6.97 -0.95
C THR A 73 2.84 -6.36 -0.57
N GLN A 74 3.90 -7.15 -0.42
CA GLN A 74 5.21 -6.66 -0.03
C GLN A 74 6.25 -6.86 -1.12
N ALA A 75 6.57 -8.11 -1.50
CA ALA A 75 7.64 -8.39 -2.46
C ALA A 75 7.33 -7.84 -3.85
N VAL A 76 6.16 -8.17 -4.42
CA VAL A 76 5.74 -7.70 -5.75
C VAL A 76 5.51 -6.20 -5.73
N GLN A 77 4.71 -5.70 -4.77
CA GLN A 77 4.42 -4.28 -4.68
C GLN A 77 5.70 -3.43 -4.59
N PHE A 78 6.51 -3.64 -3.54
CA PHE A 78 7.65 -2.75 -3.31
C PHE A 78 8.84 -3.08 -4.20
N GLY A 79 9.04 -4.36 -4.55
CA GLY A 79 10.08 -4.76 -5.50
C GLY A 79 9.88 -4.09 -6.86
N CYS A 80 8.68 -4.21 -7.44
CA CYS A 80 8.38 -3.58 -8.71
C CYS A 80 8.33 -2.04 -8.61
N ALA A 81 7.80 -1.47 -7.51
CA ALA A 81 7.79 -0.02 -7.33
C ALA A 81 9.20 0.58 -7.22
N TYR A 82 10.09 -0.05 -6.44
CA TYR A 82 11.45 0.44 -6.25
C TYR A 82 12.29 0.26 -7.51
N GLU A 83 12.12 -0.85 -8.23
CA GLU A 83 12.77 -1.04 -9.52
C GLU A 83 12.25 -0.05 -10.58
N GLY A 84 10.94 0.23 -10.60
CA GLY A 84 10.36 1.28 -11.43
C GLY A 84 10.95 2.67 -11.12
N MET A 85 11.14 2.98 -9.84
CA MET A 85 11.81 4.22 -9.42
C MET A 85 13.29 4.25 -9.84
N ARG A 86 14.01 3.14 -9.72
CA ARG A 86 15.40 3.00 -10.21
C ARG A 86 15.51 3.23 -11.72
N LEU A 87 14.52 2.80 -12.49
CA LEU A 87 14.39 3.04 -13.93
C LEU A 87 13.85 4.45 -14.29
N GLY A 88 13.82 5.36 -13.31
CA GLY A 88 13.53 6.78 -13.54
C GLY A 88 12.06 7.16 -13.44
N VAL A 89 11.20 6.34 -12.82
CA VAL A 89 9.85 6.78 -12.47
C VAL A 89 9.91 7.67 -11.22
N PRO A 90 9.39 8.91 -11.26
CA PRO A 90 9.39 9.78 -10.08
C PRO A 90 8.63 9.15 -8.90
N PRO A 91 9.07 9.36 -7.65
CA PRO A 91 8.40 8.81 -6.46
C PRO A 91 6.95 9.27 -6.32
N THR A 92 6.67 10.53 -6.69
CA THR A 92 5.32 11.09 -6.71
C THR A 92 4.41 10.38 -7.71
N LEU A 93 4.94 10.03 -8.89
CA LEU A 93 4.19 9.31 -9.90
C LEU A 93 3.90 7.88 -9.43
N THR A 94 4.89 7.21 -8.82
CA THR A 94 4.70 5.90 -8.18
C THR A 94 3.60 5.96 -7.11
N ALA A 95 3.63 6.97 -6.24
CA ALA A 95 2.62 7.17 -5.20
C ALA A 95 1.21 7.37 -5.78
N LEU A 96 1.08 8.15 -6.86
CA LEU A 96 -0.19 8.36 -7.55
C LEU A 96 -0.77 7.07 -8.09
N VAL A 97 0.05 6.22 -8.73
CA VAL A 97 -0.39 4.93 -9.27
C VAL A 97 -0.85 4.01 -8.14
N ILE A 98 -0.05 3.88 -7.08
CA ILE A 98 -0.41 3.05 -5.92
C ILE A 98 -1.67 3.56 -5.20
N ALA A 99 -1.90 4.87 -5.18
CA ALA A 99 -3.11 5.44 -4.59
C ALA A 99 -4.41 5.02 -5.32
N MET A 100 -4.31 4.53 -6.56
CA MET A 100 -5.45 3.97 -7.29
C MET A 100 -5.80 2.53 -6.86
N ASN A 101 -5.08 1.96 -5.89
CA ASN A 101 -5.33 0.64 -5.31
C ASN A 101 -6.81 0.37 -4.97
N PRO A 102 -7.60 1.30 -4.38
CA PRO A 102 -9.01 1.05 -4.08
C PRO A 102 -9.86 0.75 -5.31
N LEU A 103 -9.53 1.35 -6.46
CA LEU A 103 -10.29 1.18 -7.70
C LEU A 103 -10.01 -0.20 -8.33
N VAL A 104 -8.73 -0.57 -8.42
CA VAL A 104 -8.31 -1.88 -8.93
C VAL A 104 -8.76 -2.99 -7.99
N THR A 105 -8.65 -2.79 -6.67
CA THR A 105 -9.17 -3.71 -5.65
C THR A 105 -10.67 -3.92 -5.82
N ALA A 106 -11.47 -2.87 -6.08
CA ALA A 106 -12.91 -3.01 -6.28
C ALA A 106 -13.25 -3.86 -7.52
N VAL A 107 -12.49 -3.74 -8.61
CA VAL A 107 -12.66 -4.58 -9.81
C VAL A 107 -12.30 -6.03 -9.53
N LEU A 108 -11.15 -6.26 -8.89
CA LEU A 108 -10.71 -7.61 -8.53
C LEU A 108 -11.70 -8.26 -7.55
N ALA A 109 -12.14 -7.54 -6.54
CA ALA A 109 -13.17 -7.98 -5.59
C ALA A 109 -14.48 -8.32 -6.33
N ALA A 110 -14.89 -7.53 -7.32
CA ALA A 110 -16.08 -7.83 -8.09
C ALA A 110 -16.00 -9.16 -8.85
N SER A 111 -14.86 -9.41 -9.48
CA SER A 111 -14.63 -10.65 -10.22
C SER A 111 -14.47 -11.88 -9.32
N TRP A 112 -13.82 -11.73 -8.15
CA TRP A 112 -13.36 -12.86 -7.34
C TRP A 112 -14.22 -13.12 -6.10
N LEU A 113 -14.88 -12.09 -5.58
CA LEU A 113 -15.80 -12.18 -4.43
C LEU A 113 -17.27 -12.08 -4.86
N GLY A 114 -17.54 -11.83 -6.15
CA GLY A 114 -18.90 -11.66 -6.68
C GLY A 114 -19.59 -10.36 -6.24
N GLU A 115 -18.82 -9.37 -5.77
CA GLU A 115 -19.37 -8.08 -5.35
C GLU A 115 -19.74 -7.24 -6.58
N ARG A 116 -20.96 -6.70 -6.66
CA ARG A 116 -21.33 -5.86 -7.82
C ARG A 116 -20.82 -4.43 -7.62
N PRO A 117 -19.98 -3.90 -8.53
CA PRO A 117 -19.53 -2.52 -8.41
C PRO A 117 -20.71 -1.58 -8.62
N THR A 118 -20.81 -0.57 -7.76
CA THR A 118 -21.82 0.48 -7.90
C THR A 118 -21.54 1.32 -9.15
N ARG A 119 -22.57 1.95 -9.75
CA ARG A 119 -22.39 2.88 -10.88
C ARG A 119 -21.33 3.95 -10.58
N ARG A 120 -21.29 4.46 -9.35
CA ARG A 120 -20.28 5.41 -8.89
C ARG A 120 -18.87 4.81 -8.83
N GLY A 121 -18.75 3.55 -8.41
CA GLY A 121 -17.50 2.80 -8.45
C GLY A 121 -16.94 2.65 -9.87
N ILE A 122 -17.80 2.39 -10.85
CA ILE A 122 -17.40 2.31 -12.27
C ILE A 122 -16.89 3.67 -12.79
N VAL A 123 -17.59 4.76 -12.46
CA VAL A 123 -17.13 6.11 -12.82
C VAL A 123 -15.80 6.44 -12.15
N GLY A 124 -15.65 6.11 -10.86
CA GLY A 124 -14.39 6.27 -10.14
C GLY A 124 -13.24 5.48 -10.79
N LEU A 125 -13.50 4.25 -11.23
CA LEU A 125 -12.51 3.44 -11.93
C LEU A 125 -12.08 4.08 -13.25
N ALA A 126 -13.02 4.55 -14.07
CA ALA A 126 -12.73 5.23 -15.33
C ALA A 126 -11.89 6.49 -15.11
N LEU A 127 -12.22 7.28 -14.09
CA LEU A 127 -11.46 8.48 -13.72
C LEU A 127 -10.06 8.12 -13.21
N GLY A 128 -9.90 7.05 -12.43
CA GLY A 128 -8.58 6.60 -11.95
C GLY A 128 -7.68 6.12 -13.10
N LEU A 129 -8.23 5.40 -14.06
CA LEU A 129 -7.51 5.03 -15.28
C LEU A 129 -7.09 6.26 -16.09
N ALA A 130 -7.97 7.26 -16.22
CA ALA A 130 -7.64 8.53 -16.85
C ALA A 130 -6.54 9.28 -16.08
N ALA A 131 -6.57 9.28 -14.74
CA ALA A 131 -5.53 9.89 -13.91
C ALA A 131 -4.15 9.28 -14.16
N ILE A 132 -4.06 7.94 -14.20
CA ILE A 132 -2.82 7.22 -14.52
C ILE A 132 -2.36 7.56 -15.94
N GLY A 133 -3.27 7.54 -16.91
CA GLY A 133 -2.98 7.86 -18.31
C GLY A 133 -2.41 9.27 -18.48
N VAL A 134 -3.05 10.28 -17.88
CA VAL A 134 -2.59 11.67 -17.93
C VAL A 134 -1.24 11.85 -17.21
N ALA A 135 -1.04 11.16 -16.07
CA ALA A 135 0.21 11.24 -15.33
C ALA A 135 1.40 10.63 -16.11
N PHE A 136 1.17 9.54 -16.86
CA PHE A 136 2.20 8.90 -17.66
C PHE A 136 2.31 9.43 -19.09
N ALA A 137 1.39 10.28 -19.56
CA ALA A 137 1.34 10.74 -20.95
C ALA A 137 2.69 11.26 -21.44
N GLY A 138 3.36 12.12 -20.67
CA GLY A 138 4.68 12.65 -21.03
C GLY A 138 5.76 11.57 -21.15
N ARG A 139 5.76 10.56 -20.27
CA ARG A 139 6.72 9.45 -20.33
C ARG A 139 6.45 8.53 -21.52
N VAL A 140 5.18 8.18 -21.75
CA VAL A 140 4.77 7.32 -22.87
C VAL A 140 5.09 7.99 -24.20
N SER A 141 4.90 9.30 -24.33
CA SER A 141 5.30 10.05 -25.52
C SER A 141 6.82 10.06 -25.74
N ALA A 142 7.62 10.06 -24.66
CA ALA A 142 9.08 10.12 -24.75
C ALA A 142 9.74 8.75 -24.95
N THR A 143 9.21 7.70 -24.33
CA THR A 143 9.87 6.38 -24.20
C THR A 143 8.98 5.19 -24.55
N GLY A 144 7.70 5.41 -24.85
CA GLY A 144 6.72 4.36 -25.08
C GLY A 144 6.30 3.65 -23.79
N ILE A 145 5.76 2.43 -23.94
CA ILE A 145 5.47 1.54 -22.82
C ILE A 145 6.77 0.82 -22.46
N ASP A 146 7.47 1.35 -21.47
CA ASP A 146 8.76 0.84 -21.01
C ASP A 146 8.63 -0.07 -19.78
N ALA A 147 9.73 -0.73 -19.41
CA ALA A 147 9.77 -1.63 -18.25
C ALA A 147 9.38 -0.92 -16.95
N ALA A 148 9.70 0.37 -16.80
CA ALA A 148 9.44 1.13 -15.59
C ALA A 148 7.94 1.38 -15.37
N LEU A 149 7.20 1.71 -16.43
CA LEU A 149 5.74 1.78 -16.40
C LEU A 149 5.13 0.42 -16.05
N VAL A 150 5.55 -0.66 -16.73
CA VAL A 150 5.04 -2.02 -16.48
C VAL A 150 5.25 -2.42 -15.03
N LEU A 151 6.45 -2.21 -14.48
CA LEU A 151 6.76 -2.51 -13.08
C LEU A 151 5.91 -1.68 -12.12
N THR A 152 5.67 -0.41 -12.40
CA THR A 152 4.85 0.45 -11.54
C THR A 152 3.38 -0.01 -11.53
N LEU A 153 2.85 -0.48 -12.68
CA LEU A 153 1.52 -1.08 -12.77
C LEU A 153 1.45 -2.46 -12.10
N LEU A 154 2.50 -3.28 -12.22
CA LEU A 154 2.61 -4.55 -11.51
C LEU A 154 2.65 -4.36 -9.99
N ALA A 155 3.28 -3.28 -9.51
CA ALA A 155 3.28 -2.94 -8.10
C ALA A 155 1.87 -2.67 -7.56
N LEU A 156 1.06 -1.91 -8.32
CA LEU A 156 -0.35 -1.66 -8.02
C LEU A 156 -1.16 -2.96 -8.04
N LEU A 157 -0.97 -3.79 -9.07
CA LEU A 157 -1.67 -5.08 -9.18
C LEU A 157 -1.32 -6.02 -8.03
N GLY A 158 -0.06 -6.10 -7.63
CA GLY A 158 0.38 -6.89 -6.47
C GLY A 158 -0.32 -6.45 -5.19
N MET A 159 -0.36 -5.13 -4.93
CA MET A 159 -1.07 -4.57 -3.78
C MET A 159 -2.56 -4.91 -3.80
N SER A 160 -3.23 -4.69 -4.94
CA SER A 160 -4.67 -4.90 -5.07
C SER A 160 -5.05 -6.38 -4.98
N ALA A 161 -4.36 -7.24 -5.73
CA ALA A 161 -4.60 -8.68 -5.73
C ALA A 161 -4.32 -9.28 -4.35
N GLY A 162 -3.21 -8.90 -3.71
CA GLY A 162 -2.88 -9.32 -2.35
C GLY A 162 -3.92 -8.87 -1.33
N GLY A 163 -4.44 -7.65 -1.46
CA GLY A 163 -5.53 -7.13 -0.61
C GLY A 163 -6.82 -7.92 -0.74
N VAL A 164 -7.27 -8.23 -1.98
CA VAL A 164 -8.47 -9.06 -2.20
C VAL A 164 -8.25 -10.48 -1.70
N TYR A 165 -7.06 -11.05 -1.93
CA TYR A 165 -6.71 -12.38 -1.43
C TYR A 165 -6.75 -12.42 0.11
N GLN A 166 -6.19 -11.42 0.77
CA GLN A 166 -6.22 -11.27 2.22
C GLN A 166 -7.67 -11.20 2.74
N GLN A 167 -8.52 -10.40 2.08
CA GLN A 167 -9.93 -10.29 2.44
C GLN A 167 -10.67 -11.64 2.33
N ARG A 168 -10.31 -12.47 1.34
CA ARG A 168 -10.95 -13.76 1.11
C ARG A 168 -10.53 -14.84 2.10
N PHE A 169 -9.24 -14.93 2.42
CA PHE A 169 -8.67 -16.10 3.10
C PHE A 169 -8.13 -15.82 4.51
N LEU A 170 -7.90 -14.56 4.87
CA LEU A 170 -7.25 -14.17 6.12
C LEU A 170 -8.11 -13.23 6.99
N ALA A 171 -9.43 -13.22 6.79
CA ALA A 171 -10.35 -12.36 7.55
C ALA A 171 -10.29 -12.61 9.08
N ASP A 172 -10.09 -13.86 9.49
CA ASP A 172 -10.07 -14.28 10.91
C ASP A 172 -8.66 -14.41 11.50
N VAL A 173 -7.61 -14.11 10.72
CA VAL A 173 -6.21 -14.23 11.16
C VAL A 173 -5.76 -12.92 11.80
N ASP A 174 -5.01 -13.00 12.92
CA ASP A 174 -4.47 -11.80 13.56
C ASP A 174 -3.51 -11.07 12.59
N PRO A 175 -3.80 -9.79 12.25
CA PRO A 175 -3.04 -9.07 11.23
C PRO A 175 -1.59 -8.82 11.64
N LEU A 176 -1.28 -8.78 12.94
CA LEU A 176 0.07 -8.45 13.40
C LEU A 176 1.06 -9.62 13.15
N PRO A 177 0.82 -10.86 13.62
CA PRO A 177 1.60 -12.04 13.23
C PRO A 177 1.58 -12.30 11.72
N ALA A 178 0.44 -12.12 11.05
CA ALA A 178 0.34 -12.30 9.60
C ALA A 178 1.27 -11.33 8.85
N SER A 179 1.32 -10.06 9.28
CA SER A 179 2.22 -9.07 8.70
C SER A 179 3.70 -9.44 8.96
N ALA A 180 4.04 -9.92 10.16
CA ALA A 180 5.40 -10.36 10.48
C ALA A 180 5.88 -11.48 9.54
N VAL A 181 5.05 -12.51 9.36
CA VAL A 181 5.34 -13.62 8.42
C VAL A 181 5.39 -13.11 6.98
N GLY A 182 4.47 -12.23 6.59
CA GLY A 182 4.43 -11.66 5.24
C GLY A 182 5.69 -10.87 4.90
N GLN A 183 6.20 -10.05 5.83
CA GLN A 183 7.48 -9.34 5.68
C GLN A 183 8.65 -10.32 5.58
N PHE A 184 8.71 -11.31 6.47
CA PHE A 184 9.78 -12.31 6.50
C PHE A 184 9.89 -13.07 5.18
N VAL A 185 8.76 -13.59 4.69
CA VAL A 185 8.72 -14.34 3.43
C VAL A 185 9.06 -13.45 2.23
N SER A 186 8.66 -12.19 2.28
CA SER A 186 8.95 -11.22 1.23
C SER A 186 10.41 -10.76 1.21
N ALA A 187 11.14 -10.91 2.32
CA ALA A 187 12.58 -10.67 2.35
C ALA A 187 13.33 -11.69 1.49
N ILE A 188 12.87 -12.93 1.39
CA ILE A 188 13.55 -14.02 0.66
C ILE A 188 13.82 -13.65 -0.82
N PRO A 189 12.82 -13.30 -1.66
CA PRO A 189 13.09 -12.92 -3.04
C PRO A 189 13.94 -11.65 -3.16
N MET A 190 13.83 -10.72 -2.20
CA MET A 190 14.66 -9.50 -2.19
C MET A 190 16.13 -9.82 -1.88
N ILE A 191 16.38 -10.77 -0.97
CA ILE A 191 17.74 -11.23 -0.62
C ILE A 191 18.35 -11.99 -1.81
N ILE A 192 17.56 -12.83 -2.50
CA ILE A 192 18.02 -13.50 -3.72
C ILE A 192 18.38 -12.46 -4.78
N TRP A 193 17.55 -11.43 -4.96
CA TRP A 193 17.82 -10.33 -5.87
C TRP A 193 19.06 -9.52 -5.45
N ALA A 194 19.27 -9.31 -4.15
CA ALA A 194 20.45 -8.65 -3.60
C ALA A 194 21.73 -9.48 -3.81
N ALA A 195 21.65 -10.81 -3.71
CA ALA A 195 22.80 -11.70 -3.89
C ALA A 195 23.36 -11.65 -5.32
N VAL A 196 22.50 -11.38 -6.31
CA VAL A 196 22.90 -11.22 -7.73
C VAL A 196 23.09 -9.76 -8.15
N SER A 197 22.87 -8.80 -7.23
CA SER A 197 22.99 -7.36 -7.49
C SER A 197 24.01 -6.75 -6.53
N PRO A 198 25.24 -6.42 -7.00
CA PRO A 198 26.24 -5.84 -6.13
C PRO A 198 25.72 -4.56 -5.46
N PRO A 199 26.02 -4.35 -4.17
CA PRO A 199 25.58 -3.15 -3.48
C PRO A 199 26.29 -1.94 -4.08
N ASP A 200 25.51 -1.01 -4.60
CA ASP A 200 26.00 0.35 -4.87
C ASP A 200 26.02 1.09 -3.54
N LEU A 201 27.21 1.27 -2.96
CA LEU A 201 27.41 1.82 -1.64
C LEU A 201 27.71 3.32 -1.75
N GLY A 202 26.68 4.14 -1.60
CA GLY A 202 26.81 5.56 -1.30
C GLY A 202 27.10 5.78 0.20
N ASP A 203 26.43 6.75 0.80
CA ASP A 203 26.49 7.05 2.23
C ASP A 203 25.61 6.06 3.03
N LEU A 204 26.20 4.91 3.41
CA LEU A 204 25.52 3.87 4.17
C LEU A 204 24.87 4.37 5.48
N PRO A 205 25.53 5.22 6.30
CA PRO A 205 24.88 5.87 7.45
C PRO A 205 23.61 6.63 7.07
N ARG A 206 23.63 7.41 6.00
CA ARG A 206 22.44 8.15 5.53
C ARG A 206 21.34 7.20 5.07
N ALA A 207 21.69 6.15 4.31
CA ALA A 207 20.75 5.11 3.90
C ALA A 207 20.07 4.47 5.12
N LEU A 208 20.85 4.10 6.14
CA LEU A 208 20.35 3.49 7.37
C LEU A 208 19.46 4.44 8.18
N VAL A 209 19.75 5.73 8.22
CA VAL A 209 18.89 6.73 8.88
C VAL A 209 17.56 6.87 8.13
N SER A 210 17.59 7.02 6.81
CA SER A 210 16.37 7.10 5.98
C SER A 210 15.54 5.83 6.08
N MET A 211 16.18 4.65 6.06
CA MET A 211 15.53 3.36 6.21
C MET A 211 14.99 3.15 7.62
N GLY A 212 15.73 3.52 8.67
CA GLY A 212 15.29 3.45 10.05
C GLY A 212 14.07 4.34 10.30
N ALA A 213 14.11 5.58 9.82
CA ALA A 213 12.96 6.47 9.81
C ALA A 213 11.78 5.83 9.08
N MET A 214 11.99 5.29 7.88
CA MET A 214 10.94 4.64 7.08
C MET A 214 10.35 3.41 7.78
N ILE A 215 11.16 2.55 8.41
CA ILE A 215 10.71 1.32 9.09
C ILE A 215 9.86 1.67 10.32
N VAL A 216 10.37 2.58 11.17
CA VAL A 216 9.66 2.97 12.40
C VAL A 216 8.36 3.71 12.08
N PHE A 217 8.40 4.66 11.13
CA PHE A 217 7.23 5.45 10.75
C PHE A 217 6.20 4.64 9.93
N SER A 218 6.65 3.85 8.95
CA SER A 218 5.76 3.17 7.99
C SER A 218 5.26 1.82 8.50
N ALA A 219 6.13 0.97 9.05
CA ALA A 219 5.77 -0.42 9.35
C ALA A 219 5.06 -0.59 10.70
N ALA A 220 5.50 0.10 11.76
CA ALA A 220 4.93 -0.07 13.10
C ALA A 220 3.77 0.90 13.37
N VAL A 221 3.99 2.19 13.17
CA VAL A 221 2.96 3.22 13.43
C VAL A 221 1.93 3.22 12.31
N GLY A 222 2.36 3.22 11.06
CA GLY A 222 1.47 3.21 9.89
C GLY A 222 0.48 2.06 9.90
N THR A 223 0.94 0.81 10.02
CA THR A 223 0.06 -0.39 9.99
C THR A 223 -0.86 -0.47 11.20
N THR A 224 -0.37 -0.16 12.41
CA THR A 224 -1.16 -0.25 13.64
C THR A 224 -2.22 0.86 13.70
N VAL A 225 -1.86 2.09 13.33
CA VAL A 225 -2.78 3.23 13.28
C VAL A 225 -3.75 3.08 12.10
N TYR A 226 -3.32 2.54 10.96
CA TYR A 226 -4.19 2.17 9.85
C TYR A 226 -5.23 1.13 10.25
N MET A 227 -4.81 0.03 10.87
CA MET A 227 -5.74 -1.01 11.35
C MET A 227 -6.71 -0.46 12.40
N ALA A 228 -6.23 0.39 13.31
CA ALA A 228 -7.10 1.10 14.27
C ALA A 228 -8.09 2.04 13.58
N ALA A 229 -7.67 2.75 12.53
CA ALA A 229 -8.52 3.64 11.75
C ALA A 229 -9.59 2.86 10.95
N VAL A 230 -9.21 1.73 10.33
CA VAL A 230 -10.14 0.85 9.60
C VAL A 230 -11.18 0.28 10.55
N ARG A 231 -10.76 -0.25 11.72
CA ARG A 231 -11.67 -0.79 12.73
C ARG A 231 -12.65 0.25 13.28
N ARG A 232 -12.24 1.52 13.40
CA ARG A 232 -13.07 2.60 13.97
C ARG A 232 -13.95 3.33 12.97
N SER A 233 -13.50 3.50 11.72
CA SER A 233 -14.14 4.38 10.73
C SER A 233 -14.63 3.67 9.46
N GLY A 234 -14.36 2.38 9.33
CA GLY A 234 -14.70 1.58 8.16
C GLY A 234 -13.73 1.80 7.01
N ALA A 235 -13.49 0.74 6.24
CA ALA A 235 -12.53 0.72 5.14
C ALA A 235 -12.80 1.80 4.07
N ALA A 236 -14.06 2.16 3.82
CA ALA A 236 -14.42 3.17 2.82
C ALA A 236 -13.91 4.58 3.15
N ARG A 237 -13.98 5.02 4.42
CA ARG A 237 -13.43 6.34 4.82
C ARG A 237 -11.91 6.36 4.83
N VAL A 238 -11.29 5.25 5.24
CA VAL A 238 -9.83 5.12 5.21
C VAL A 238 -9.32 5.05 3.77
N SER A 239 -10.10 4.50 2.85
CA SER A 239 -9.77 4.47 1.40
C SER A 239 -9.65 5.88 0.80
N LEU A 240 -10.47 6.84 1.27
CA LEU A 240 -10.35 8.25 0.86
C LEU A 240 -9.02 8.89 1.28
N LEU A 241 -8.34 8.35 2.31
CA LEU A 241 -7.02 8.85 2.73
C LEU A 241 -5.95 8.56 1.70
N PHE A 242 -6.08 7.46 0.95
CA PHE A 242 -5.14 7.14 -0.12
C PHE A 242 -5.15 8.18 -1.23
N ALA A 243 -6.24 8.93 -1.41
CA ALA A 243 -6.29 10.04 -2.36
C ALA A 243 -5.39 11.23 -1.97
N LEU A 244 -5.09 11.39 -0.67
CA LEU A 244 -4.26 12.48 -0.16
C LEU A 244 -2.77 12.11 -0.11
N ILE A 245 -2.43 10.82 -0.09
CA ILE A 245 -1.05 10.33 -0.03
C ILE A 245 -0.20 10.88 -1.20
N PRO A 246 -0.65 10.84 -2.48
CA PRO A 246 0.11 11.37 -3.61
C PRO A 246 0.39 12.87 -3.51
N SER A 247 -0.57 13.66 -3.03
CA SER A 247 -0.40 15.11 -2.86
C SER A 247 0.65 15.43 -1.79
N VAL A 248 0.65 14.66 -0.70
CA VAL A 248 1.66 14.78 0.35
C VAL A 248 3.02 14.26 -0.12
N ALA A 249 3.06 13.17 -0.89
CA ALA A 249 4.28 12.67 -1.53
C ALA A 249 4.85 13.68 -2.55
N ALA A 250 4.01 14.42 -3.27
CA ALA A 250 4.40 15.51 -4.14
C ALA A 250 5.04 16.67 -3.36
N LEU A 251 4.40 17.08 -2.27
CA LEU A 251 4.91 18.15 -1.40
C LEU A 251 6.28 17.79 -0.80
N PHE A 252 6.41 16.61 -0.20
CA PHE A 252 7.69 16.17 0.36
C PHE A 252 8.71 15.80 -0.71
N GLY A 253 8.29 15.33 -1.89
CA GLY A 253 9.18 15.14 -3.04
C GLY A 253 9.81 16.46 -3.48
N TRP A 254 9.03 17.54 -3.51
CA TRP A 254 9.56 18.87 -3.79
C TRP A 254 10.48 19.38 -2.67
N LEU A 255 10.07 19.26 -1.40
CA LEU A 255 10.85 19.76 -0.26
C LEU A 255 12.15 19.01 -0.01
N LEU A 256 12.15 17.67 -0.17
CA LEU A 256 13.29 16.81 0.17
C LEU A 256 14.18 16.48 -1.04
N LEU A 257 13.59 16.33 -2.22
CA LEU A 257 14.31 15.92 -3.44
C LEU A 257 14.45 17.05 -4.46
N GLY A 258 13.81 18.21 -4.24
CA GLY A 258 13.76 19.29 -5.22
C GLY A 258 12.95 18.94 -6.48
N GLN A 259 12.22 17.82 -6.49
CA GLN A 259 11.52 17.32 -7.68
C GLN A 259 10.12 17.94 -7.78
N MET A 260 9.94 18.87 -8.72
CA MET A 260 8.62 19.39 -9.03
C MET A 260 7.79 18.36 -9.82
N PRO A 261 6.51 18.14 -9.45
CA PRO A 261 5.61 17.30 -10.24
C PRO A 261 5.43 17.88 -11.64
N SER A 262 5.44 17.01 -12.66
CA SER A 262 5.10 17.43 -14.02
C SER A 262 3.63 17.87 -14.10
N GLN A 263 3.28 18.65 -15.13
CA GLN A 263 1.89 19.07 -15.36
C GLN A 263 0.94 17.86 -15.47
N GLY A 264 1.38 16.77 -16.12
CA GLY A 264 0.62 15.54 -16.20
C GLY A 264 0.37 14.89 -14.83
N VAL A 265 1.38 14.87 -13.96
CA VAL A 265 1.21 14.37 -12.57
C VAL A 265 0.25 15.26 -11.79
N LEU A 266 0.33 16.59 -11.92
CA LEU A 266 -0.58 17.51 -11.24
C LEU A 266 -2.04 17.31 -11.66
N LEU A 267 -2.30 17.18 -12.96
CA LEU A 267 -3.62 16.86 -13.48
C LEU A 267 -4.09 15.47 -13.02
N GLY A 268 -3.19 14.48 -13.04
CA GLY A 268 -3.47 13.14 -12.53
C GLY A 268 -3.84 13.13 -11.04
N LEU A 269 -3.19 13.96 -10.21
CA LEU A 269 -3.54 14.14 -8.79
C LEU A 269 -4.97 14.66 -8.62
N ILE A 270 -5.35 15.68 -9.40
CA ILE A 270 -6.69 16.26 -9.35
C ILE A 270 -7.74 15.24 -9.77
N ILE A 271 -7.53 14.59 -10.93
CA ILE A 271 -8.47 13.59 -11.46
C ILE A 271 -8.57 12.39 -10.50
N GLY A 272 -7.44 11.92 -9.95
CA GLY A 272 -7.40 10.81 -8.99
C GLY A 272 -8.10 11.14 -7.67
N ALA A 273 -7.98 12.37 -7.18
CA ALA A 273 -8.71 12.82 -6.01
C ALA A 273 -10.23 12.79 -6.26
N VAL A 274 -10.67 13.30 -7.43
CA VAL A 274 -12.08 13.22 -7.84
C VAL A 274 -12.54 11.77 -7.99
N ALA A 275 -11.72 10.91 -8.61
CA ALA A 275 -12.00 9.48 -8.78
C ALA A 275 -12.27 8.79 -7.43
N CYS A 276 -11.43 9.05 -6.43
CA CYS A 276 -11.57 8.50 -5.09
C CYS A 276 -12.82 9.02 -4.37
N VAL A 277 -13.16 10.30 -4.51
CA VAL A 277 -14.39 10.86 -3.93
C VAL A 277 -15.63 10.25 -4.59
N VAL A 278 -15.67 10.20 -5.92
CA VAL A 278 -16.80 9.66 -6.68
C VAL A 278 -16.95 8.16 -6.40
N GLY A 279 -15.88 7.38 -6.49
CA GLY A 279 -15.90 5.93 -6.26
C GLY A 279 -16.10 5.53 -4.79
N GLY A 280 -15.50 6.27 -3.86
CA GLY A 280 -15.53 5.98 -2.41
C GLY A 280 -16.91 6.13 -1.77
N THR A 281 -17.79 6.94 -2.36
CA THR A 281 -19.18 7.09 -1.86
C THR A 281 -20.07 5.88 -2.15
N GLY A 282 -19.66 4.93 -3.00
CA GLY A 282 -20.43 3.74 -3.35
C GLY A 282 -20.08 2.47 -2.55
N ALA A 283 -18.83 2.31 -2.13
CA ALA A 283 -18.35 1.08 -1.46
C ALA A 283 -18.85 0.92 -0.01
N GLY A 284 -19.24 2.02 0.65
CA GLY A 284 -19.77 1.99 2.03
C GLY A 284 -21.18 1.39 2.18
N GLY A 285 -21.91 1.20 1.07
CA GLY A 285 -23.26 0.62 1.08
C GLY A 285 -23.29 -0.90 1.20
N ALA A 286 -22.36 -1.60 0.55
CA ALA A 286 -22.36 -3.07 0.47
C ALA A 286 -21.85 -3.75 1.75
N ALA A 287 -20.93 -3.10 2.48
CA ALA A 287 -20.41 -3.63 3.75
C ALA A 287 -21.40 -3.53 4.91
N ARG A 288 -22.41 -2.65 4.82
CA ARG A 288 -23.44 -2.49 5.87
C ARG A 288 -24.45 -3.63 5.88
N THR A 289 -24.63 -4.35 4.78
CA THR A 289 -25.68 -5.37 4.65
C THR A 289 -25.27 -6.75 5.15
N LYS A 290 -23.99 -6.98 5.49
CA LYS A 290 -23.48 -8.26 6.03
C LYS A 290 -23.28 -8.29 7.55
N VAL A 291 -23.54 -7.19 8.26
CA VAL A 291 -23.55 -7.14 9.74
C VAL A 291 -25.00 -7.11 10.23
N SER A 292 -25.81 -8.07 9.80
CA SER A 292 -27.00 -8.48 10.56
C SER A 292 -26.53 -9.52 11.56
N LEU A 293 -26.39 -9.10 12.82
CA LEU A 293 -26.15 -9.99 13.96
C LEU A 293 -27.17 -11.14 13.92
N PRO A 294 -26.77 -12.40 14.18
CA PRO A 294 -27.76 -13.46 14.41
C PRO A 294 -28.64 -13.03 15.57
N HIS A 295 -29.94 -12.94 15.29
CA HIS A 295 -30.99 -12.76 16.28
C HIS A 295 -30.82 -13.87 17.31
N SER A 296 -30.46 -13.51 18.55
CA SER A 296 -30.47 -14.45 19.68
C SER A 296 -31.91 -14.89 19.90
N ALA A 297 -32.24 -16.06 19.36
CA ALA A 297 -33.46 -16.77 19.67
C ALA A 297 -33.43 -17.21 21.15
N GLY A 298 -34.47 -16.82 21.89
CA GLY A 298 -35.07 -17.57 23.00
C GLY A 298 -34.20 -17.90 24.21
N ALA A 299 -34.44 -17.19 25.32
CA ALA A 299 -34.39 -17.80 26.64
C ALA A 299 -35.76 -17.58 27.31
N PRO A 300 -36.37 -18.63 27.90
CA PRO A 300 -37.71 -18.56 28.47
C PRO A 300 -37.74 -17.80 29.80
N GLU A 301 -38.87 -17.14 30.07
CA GLU A 301 -39.27 -16.69 31.40
C GLU A 301 -39.31 -17.88 32.36
N VAL A 302 -38.51 -17.83 33.44
CA VAL A 302 -38.91 -18.12 34.83
C VAL A 302 -38.00 -17.32 35.77
#